data_AF-A0A3M2C9B8-F1
#
_entry.id   AF-A0A3M2C9B8-F1
#
_cell.length_a   1.000
_cell.length_b   1.000
_cell.length_c   1.000
_cell.angle_alpha   90.00
_cell.angle_beta   90.00
_cell.angle_gamma   90.00
#
_symmetry.space_group_name_H-M   'P 1'
#
loop_
_entity.id
_entity.type
_entity.pdbx_description
1 polymer ?
#
loop_
_entity_poly.entity_id
_entity_poly.type
_entity_poly.pdbx_seq_one_letter_code
_entity_poly.pdbx_strand_id
1 'polypeptide(L)'
;MYLLKALRLFASYLLWRLGLRAAGEVLVRAIESGEEDLRLIAGTLLVRGGRRAVPLIHRQLAAGRRNPILLTLLGDLGDRRSEKVLERYRNAADPALARAARDALELLERRSQDEPVGHNPGTAVP
;
A
#
# COMPACT_ATOMS: atom_id res chain seq x y z
N MET A 1 16.37 4.35 22.99
CA MET A 1 14.98 3.83 22.88
C MET A 1 14.46 3.71 21.45
N TYR A 2 14.93 4.54 20.50
CA TYR A 2 14.58 4.46 19.07
C TYR A 2 14.96 3.12 18.41
N LEU A 3 16.19 2.65 18.65
CA LEU A 3 16.69 1.39 18.09
C LEU A 3 15.83 0.17 18.46
N LEU A 4 15.27 0.16 19.67
CA LEU A 4 14.37 -0.90 20.13
C LEU A 4 13.04 -0.91 19.37
N LYS A 5 12.49 0.27 19.08
CA LYS A 5 11.26 0.42 18.29
C LYS A 5 11.47 -0.01 16.83
N ALA A 6 12.60 0.39 16.23
CA ALA A 6 12.97 -0.03 14.88
C ALA A 6 13.18 -1.55 14.80
N LEU A 7 13.88 -2.15 15.78
CA LEU A 7 14.07 -3.60 15.85
C LEU A 7 12.73 -4.33 15.98
N ARG A 8 11.80 -3.78 16.77
CA ARG A 8 10.43 -4.31 16.90
C ARG A 8 9.66 -4.26 15.57
N LEU A 9 9.79 -3.19 14.80
CA LEU A 9 9.18 -3.10 13.46
C LEU A 9 9.76 -4.14 12.51
N PHE A 10 11.07 -4.33 12.55
CA PHE A 10 11.75 -5.32 11.71
C PHE A 10 11.33 -6.74 12.09
N ALA A 11 11.30 -7.07 13.38
CA ALA A 11 10.78 -8.33 13.88
C ALA A 11 9.30 -8.53 13.48
N SER A 12 8.49 -7.48 13.57
CA SER A 12 7.08 -7.52 13.14
C SER A 12 6.96 -7.80 11.64
N TYR A 13 7.81 -7.21 10.81
CA TYR A 13 7.88 -7.50 9.38
C TYR A 13 8.27 -8.95 9.09
N LEU A 14 9.25 -9.51 9.79
CA LEU A 14 9.63 -10.92 9.68
C LEU A 14 8.48 -11.84 10.09
N LEU A 15 7.86 -11.59 11.24
CA LEU A 15 6.70 -12.36 11.72
C LEU A 15 5.52 -12.27 10.74
N TRP A 16 5.27 -11.08 10.19
CA TRP A 16 4.24 -10.90 9.18
C TRP A 16 4.55 -11.65 7.88
N ARG A 17 5.82 -11.66 7.45
CA ARG A 17 6.29 -12.42 6.30
C ARG A 17 6.15 -13.94 6.50
N LEU A 18 6.28 -14.40 7.74
CA LEU A 18 6.02 -15.78 8.18
C LEU A 18 4.54 -16.12 8.30
N GLY A 19 3.62 -15.15 8.15
CA GLY A 19 2.17 -15.38 8.08
C GLY A 19 1.37 -14.78 9.23
N LEU A 20 2.01 -14.16 10.24
CA LEU A 20 1.27 -13.53 11.35
C LEU A 20 0.68 -12.19 10.91
N ARG A 21 -0.62 -12.20 10.58
CA ARG A 21 -1.37 -10.99 10.20
C ARG A 21 -1.35 -9.89 11.28
N ALA A 22 -1.34 -10.28 12.56
CA ALA A 22 -1.30 -9.33 13.68
C ALA A 22 -0.04 -8.45 13.66
N ALA A 23 1.09 -8.97 13.16
CA ALA A 23 2.32 -8.20 13.07
C ALA A 23 2.27 -7.15 11.93
N GLY A 24 1.45 -7.40 10.90
CA GLY A 24 1.13 -6.42 9.86
C GLY A 24 0.38 -5.19 10.40
N GLU A 25 -0.49 -5.38 11.40
CA GLU A 25 -1.18 -4.24 12.03
C GLU A 25 -0.24 -3.36 12.84
N VAL A 26 0.83 -3.93 13.42
CA VAL A 26 1.84 -3.15 14.14
C VAL A 26 2.56 -2.19 13.20
N LEU A 27 2.87 -2.64 11.98
CA LEU A 27 3.45 -1.79 10.93
C LEU A 27 2.49 -0.67 10.53
N VAL A 28 1.20 -0.96 10.32
CA VAL A 28 0.23 0.08 9.95
C VAL A 28 0.03 1.09 11.09
N ARG A 29 -0.03 0.65 12.35
CA ARG A 29 -0.09 1.59 13.49
C ARG A 29 1.15 2.46 13.60
N ALA A 30 2.32 1.96 13.21
CA ALA A 30 3.54 2.74 13.22
C ALA A 30 3.55 3.86 12.16
N ILE A 31 2.82 3.69 11.05
CA ILE A 31 2.61 4.78 10.08
C ILE A 31 1.83 5.95 10.68
N GLU A 32 0.93 5.67 11.62
CA GLU A 32 0.16 6.69 12.32
C GLU A 32 0.90 7.28 13.52
N SER A 33 2.08 6.74 13.85
CA SER A 33 2.90 7.31 14.91
C SER A 33 3.44 8.68 14.50
N GLY A 34 3.53 9.61 15.46
CA GLY A 34 4.11 10.93 15.27
C GLY A 34 5.60 10.93 14.94
N GLU A 35 6.28 9.79 15.08
CA GLU A 35 7.71 9.63 14.79
C GLU A 35 7.92 9.42 13.29
N GLU A 36 8.47 10.43 12.61
CA GLU A 36 8.71 10.45 11.17
C GLU A 36 9.59 9.28 10.72
N ASP A 37 10.66 8.97 11.43
CA ASP A 37 11.55 7.87 11.05
C ASP A 37 10.86 6.49 11.13
N LEU A 38 10.06 6.25 12.18
CA LEU A 38 9.32 4.99 12.32
C LEU A 38 8.25 4.85 11.25
N ARG A 39 7.63 5.96 10.87
CA ARG A 39 6.65 6.02 9.78
C ARG A 39 7.30 5.67 8.44
N LEU A 40 8.48 6.23 8.14
CA LEU A 40 9.25 5.92 6.94
C LEU A 40 9.67 4.45 6.88
N ILE A 41 10.19 3.91 8.00
CA ILE A 41 10.56 2.49 8.09
C ILE A 41 9.33 1.60 7.85
N ALA A 42 8.21 1.89 8.51
CA ALA A 42 6.99 1.10 8.39
C ALA A 42 6.43 1.13 6.95
N GLY A 43 6.39 2.32 6.32
CA GLY A 43 6.01 2.48 4.92
C GLY A 43 6.89 1.64 3.99
N THR A 44 8.20 1.75 4.14
CA THR A 44 9.18 0.99 3.33
C THR A 44 9.00 -0.52 3.48
N LEU A 45 8.80 -1.01 4.71
CA LEU A 45 8.57 -2.43 4.97
C LEU A 45 7.24 -2.94 4.39
N LEU A 46 6.19 -2.11 4.38
CA LEU A 46 4.91 -2.44 3.76
C LEU A 46 5.01 -2.50 2.23
N VAL A 47 5.66 -1.52 1.58
CA VAL A 47 5.94 -1.57 0.14
C VAL A 47 6.74 -2.82 -0.21
N ARG A 48 7.79 -3.13 0.57
CA ARG A 48 8.61 -4.32 0.38
C ARG A 48 7.84 -5.62 0.58
N GLY A 49 6.79 -5.60 1.40
CA GLY A 49 5.84 -6.70 1.56
C GLY A 49 4.93 -6.92 0.34
N GLY A 50 4.87 -5.97 -0.58
CA GLY A 50 4.16 -6.07 -1.85
C GLY A 50 2.66 -6.38 -1.66
N ARG A 51 2.10 -7.21 -2.54
CA ARG A 51 0.65 -7.54 -2.57
C ARG A 51 0.08 -8.06 -1.25
N ARG A 52 0.91 -8.59 -0.33
CA ARG A 52 0.44 -9.00 1.00
C ARG A 52 -0.01 -7.83 1.87
N ALA A 53 0.53 -6.62 1.64
CA ALA A 53 0.16 -5.41 2.39
C ALA A 53 -1.24 -4.90 2.01
N VAL A 54 -1.69 -5.16 0.77
CA VAL A 54 -2.98 -4.70 0.24
C VAL A 54 -4.16 -5.04 1.16
N PRO A 55 -4.42 -6.31 1.51
CA PRO A 55 -5.57 -6.65 2.38
C PRO A 55 -5.46 -6.05 3.79
N LEU A 56 -4.26 -5.79 4.30
CA LEU A 56 -4.07 -5.12 5.58
C LEU A 56 -4.49 -3.65 5.49
N ILE A 57 -4.04 -2.96 4.45
CA ILE A 57 -4.36 -1.54 4.23
C ILE A 57 -5.86 -1.37 3.97
N HIS A 58 -6.46 -2.23 3.15
CA HIS A 58 -7.91 -2.24 2.91
C HIS A 58 -8.72 -2.40 4.20
N ARG A 59 -8.30 -3.28 5.12
CA ARG A 59 -8.97 -3.44 6.42
C ARG A 59 -8.90 -2.18 7.28
N GLN A 60 -7.78 -1.46 7.25
CA GLN A 60 -7.62 -0.24 8.06
C GLN A 60 -8.47 0.91 7.50
N LEU A 61 -8.51 1.06 6.17
CA LEU A 61 -9.42 1.98 5.50
C LEU A 61 -10.90 1.64 5.80
N ALA A 62 -11.25 0.35 5.75
CA ALA A 62 -12.59 -0.14 6.09
C ALA A 62 -12.95 0.07 7.57
N ALA A 63 -11.96 0.03 8.48
CA ALA A 63 -12.13 0.38 9.88
C ALA A 63 -12.28 1.89 10.13
N GLY A 64 -12.34 2.70 9.07
CA GLY A 64 -12.52 4.15 9.16
C GLY A 64 -11.23 4.92 9.36
N ARG A 65 -10.05 4.29 9.29
CA ARG A 65 -8.78 5.01 9.34
C ARG A 65 -8.58 5.78 8.05
N ARG A 66 -8.45 7.10 8.17
CA ARG A 66 -8.33 8.03 7.04
C ARG A 66 -6.92 8.63 7.04
N ASN A 67 -5.98 7.88 6.48
CA ASN A 67 -4.58 8.31 6.41
C ASN A 67 -4.12 8.39 4.94
N PRO A 68 -3.64 9.55 4.46
CA PRO A 68 -3.18 9.73 3.08
C PRO A 68 -2.07 8.74 2.68
N ILE A 69 -1.17 8.41 3.61
CA ILE A 69 -0.03 7.52 3.34
C ILE A 69 -0.52 6.11 2.97
N LEU A 70 -1.61 5.65 3.59
CA LEU A 70 -2.18 4.35 3.27
C LEU A 70 -2.74 4.31 1.84
N LEU A 71 -3.27 5.43 1.34
CA LEU A 71 -3.77 5.55 -0.03
C LEU A 71 -2.60 5.56 -1.03
N THR A 72 -1.53 6.33 -0.74
CA THR A 72 -0.30 6.33 -1.55
C THR A 72 0.31 4.93 -1.65
N LEU A 73 0.42 4.23 -0.52
CA LEU A 73 0.92 2.86 -0.49
C LEU A 73 0.12 1.92 -1.39
N LEU A 74 -1.20 2.07 -1.49
CA LEU A 74 -2.01 1.24 -2.40
C LEU A 74 -1.63 1.43 -3.88
N GLY A 75 -1.32 2.68 -4.28
CA GLY A 75 -0.80 2.97 -5.61
C GLY A 75 0.57 2.31 -5.84
N ASP A 76 1.50 2.50 -4.89
CA ASP A 76 2.85 1.93 -4.95
C ASP A 76 2.85 0.40 -5.04
N LEU A 77 1.88 -0.24 -4.38
CA LEU A 77 1.69 -1.69 -4.40
C LEU A 77 1.11 -2.21 -5.71
N GLY A 78 0.49 -1.36 -6.53
CA GLY A 78 0.09 -1.72 -7.89
C GLY A 78 -1.10 -2.67 -7.99
N ASP A 79 -1.91 -2.82 -6.94
CA ASP A 79 -3.01 -3.78 -6.94
C ASP A 79 -4.31 -3.14 -7.47
N ARG A 80 -4.81 -3.61 -8.62
CA ARG A 80 -6.05 -3.13 -9.26
C ARG A 80 -7.28 -3.23 -8.34
N ARG A 81 -7.30 -4.12 -7.34
CA ARG A 81 -8.41 -4.18 -6.36
C ARG A 81 -8.49 -2.90 -5.52
N SER A 82 -7.41 -2.13 -5.46
CA SER A 82 -7.34 -0.86 -4.73
C SER A 82 -7.96 0.29 -5.50
N GLU A 83 -8.12 0.18 -6.82
CA GLU A 83 -8.71 1.21 -7.68
C GLU A 83 -10.07 1.66 -7.17
N LYS A 84 -11.01 0.72 -6.99
CA LYS A 84 -12.36 1.01 -6.45
C LYS A 84 -12.34 1.68 -5.07
N VAL A 85 -11.33 1.39 -4.26
CA VAL A 85 -11.19 2.04 -2.94
C VAL A 85 -10.66 3.44 -3.11
N LEU A 86 -9.60 3.64 -3.90
CA LEU A 86 -9.02 4.95 -4.18
C LEU A 86 -10.02 5.90 -4.86
N GLU A 87 -10.86 5.40 -5.78
CA GLU A 87 -11.93 6.17 -6.41
C GLU A 87 -12.89 6.78 -5.38
N ARG A 88 -13.22 6.06 -4.30
CA ARG A 88 -14.07 6.59 -3.22
C ARG A 88 -13.43 7.76 -2.49
N TYR A 89 -12.10 7.80 -2.42
CA TYR A 89 -11.35 8.86 -1.77
C TYR A 89 -10.92 9.98 -2.72
N ARG A 90 -11.07 9.82 -4.04
CA ARG A 90 -10.71 10.82 -5.07
C ARG A 90 -11.32 12.21 -4.81
N ASN A 91 -12.52 12.23 -4.24
CA ASN A 91 -13.28 13.42 -3.89
C ASN A 91 -13.54 13.52 -2.39
N ALA A 92 -12.64 12.97 -1.57
CA ALA A 92 -12.73 13.13 -0.12
C ALA A 92 -12.73 14.62 0.27
N ALA A 93 -13.51 14.97 1.30
CA ALA A 93 -13.56 16.33 1.82
C ALA A 93 -12.20 16.82 2.34
N ASP A 94 -11.36 15.90 2.80
CA ASP A 94 -9.98 16.18 3.16
C ASP A 94 -9.11 16.26 1.88
N PRO A 95 -8.51 17.43 1.59
CA PRO A 95 -7.70 17.61 0.39
C PRO A 95 -6.45 16.71 0.37
N ALA A 96 -5.89 16.34 1.52
CA ALA A 96 -4.73 15.45 1.59
C ALA A 96 -5.09 14.02 1.17
N LEU A 97 -6.25 13.53 1.60
CA LEU A 97 -6.77 12.22 1.18
C LEU A 97 -7.13 12.21 -0.30
N ALA A 98 -7.81 13.27 -0.76
CA ALA A 98 -8.19 13.40 -2.17
C ALA A 98 -6.97 13.42 -3.09
N ARG A 99 -5.92 14.15 -2.70
CA ARG A 99 -4.66 14.20 -3.45
C ARG A 99 -3.97 12.84 -3.46
N ALA A 100 -3.78 12.22 -2.29
CA ALA A 100 -3.13 10.90 -2.22
C ALA A 100 -3.88 9.83 -3.02
N ALA A 101 -5.22 9.86 -3.03
CA ALA A 101 -6.03 8.96 -3.84
C ALA A 101 -5.85 9.20 -5.35
N ARG A 102 -5.81 10.47 -5.78
CA ARG A 102 -5.60 10.83 -7.19
C ARG A 102 -4.21 10.41 -7.68
N ASP A 103 -3.18 10.72 -6.90
CA ASP A 103 -1.80 10.37 -7.22
C ASP A 103 -1.64 8.84 -7.32
N ALA A 104 -2.28 8.10 -6.40
CA ALA A 104 -2.26 6.64 -6.42
C ALA A 104 -3.01 6.04 -7.62
N LEU A 105 -4.15 6.61 -8.01
CA LEU A 105 -4.89 6.19 -9.21
C LEU A 105 -4.07 6.43 -10.48
N GLU A 106 -3.47 7.60 -10.61
CA GLU A 106 -2.61 7.93 -11.76
C GLU A 106 -1.43 6.94 -11.86
N LEU A 107 -0.82 6.57 -10.74
CA LEU A 107 0.24 5.57 -10.72
C LEU A 107 -0.23 4.18 -11.17
N LEU A 108 -1.45 3.77 -10.78
CA LEU A 108 -2.05 2.51 -11.23
C LEU A 108 -2.36 2.54 -12.74
N GLU A 109 -2.89 3.66 -13.25
CA GLU A 109 -3.17 3.85 -14.67
C GLU A 109 -1.88 3.74 -15.50
N ARG A 110 -0.82 4.45 -15.11
CA ARG A 110 0.50 4.35 -15.77
C ARG A 110 1.02 2.91 -15.80
N ARG A 111 0.96 2.20 -14.66
CA ARG A 111 1.37 0.78 -14.59
C ARG A 111 0.53 -0.14 -15.46
N SER A 112 -0.76 0.14 -15.63
CA SER A 112 -1.64 -0.65 -16.47
C SER A 112 -1.36 -0.47 -17.97
N GLN A 113 -0.83 0.69 -18.36
CA GLN A 113 -0.40 0.99 -19.72
C GLN A 113 0.97 0.37 -20.05
N ASP A 114 1.83 0.23 -19.04
CA ASP A 114 3.15 -0.41 -19.17
C ASP A 114 3.11 -1.96 -19.15
N GLU A 115 1.99 -2.60 -18.82
CA GLU A 115 1.81 -4.04 -19.07
C GLU A 115 1.67 -4.26 -20.58
N PRO A 116 2.67 -4.83 -21.30
CA PRO A 116 2.53 -5.08 -22.72
C PRO A 116 1.35 -6.03 -22.92
N VAL A 117 0.34 -5.57 -23.67
CA VAL A 117 -0.68 -6.43 -24.27
C VAL A 117 0.06 -7.61 -24.89
N GLY A 118 -0.20 -8.82 -24.38
CA GLY A 118 0.44 -10.03 -24.85
C GLY A 118 0.39 -10.06 -26.37
N HIS A 119 1.56 -9.95 -27.00
CA HIS A 119 1.74 -10.29 -28.40
C HIS A 119 1.30 -11.74 -28.55
N ASN A 120 0.11 -11.93 -29.09
CA ASN A 120 -0.49 -13.22 -29.36
C ASN A 120 0.28 -13.82 -30.55
N PRO A 121 1.09 -14.88 -30.41
CA PRO A 121 1.72 -15.53 -31.55
C PRO A 121 0.67 -16.44 -32.20
N GLY A 122 -0.36 -15.82 -32.79
CA GLY A 122 -1.58 -16.46 -33.25
C GLY A 122 -1.78 -16.43 -34.76
N THR A 123 -0.73 -16.13 -35.55
CA THR A 123 -0.82 -16.22 -37.01
C THR A 123 0.43 -16.91 -37.55
N ALA A 124 0.48 -18.22 -37.32
CA ALA A 124 1.18 -19.12 -38.21
C ALA A 124 0.15 -19.70 -39.20
N VAL A 125 0.46 -19.52 -40.49
CA VAL A 125 0.04 -20.28 -41.69
C VAL A 125 -1.44 -20.16 -42.12
N PRO A 126 -1.76 -20.31 -43.43
CA PRO A 126 -1.23 -21.29 -44.39
C PRO A 126 -0.04 -20.85 -45.24
#